data_AF-A0A4Z2H8M6-F1
#
_entry.id   AF-A0A4Z2H8M6-F1
#
_cell.length_a   1.000
_cell.length_b   1.000
_cell.length_c   1.000
_cell.angle_alpha   90.00
_cell.angle_beta   90.00
_cell.angle_gamma   90.00
#
_symmetry.space_group_name_H-M   'P 1'
#
loop_
_entity.id
_entity.type
_entity.pdbx_description
1 polymer ?
#
loop_
_entity_poly.entity_id
_entity_poly.type
_entity_poly.pdbx_seq_one_letter_code
_entity_poly.pdbx_strand_id
1 'polypeptide(L)'
;MRVLLCLLSALVPRGDAQAAGARFTPTGQSLHINDGDFATRDHAGREPLQPRQRALHASPDSAFDLKVQVNSALSRQPLSQATVEVYVNYTRTNAALTGADGGVLLSVPFRTGMPITIVAGKDGFVCTLLPCETNRMPIFSSVTMSLLGLNQGNIWLFDDSVLITGKTSDAASWPTVQFPKSLLNLTDRSNATSVKAFLTVPKLPSKEDSSLHTMGIMSSESGYVSVELSPVAAVSVQLFSGATELRVRGPVQIRLSIPDGRGLQPSTVVPAWFLNRTTGG
;
A
#
# COMPACT_ATOMS: atom_id res chain seq x y z
N MET A 1 -14.22 -3.23 -0.88
CA MET A 1 -13.41 -2.22 -0.18
C MET A 1 -13.36 -2.63 1.28
N ARG A 2 -12.31 -3.36 1.67
CA ARG A 2 -11.93 -3.46 3.09
C ARG A 2 -11.24 -2.15 3.44
N VAL A 3 -11.32 -1.76 4.70
CA VAL A 3 -11.08 -0.38 5.10
C VAL A 3 -9.74 0.19 4.62
N LEU A 4 -9.87 1.43 4.15
CA LEU A 4 -8.94 2.32 3.49
C LEU A 4 -7.86 2.83 4.47
N LEU A 5 -6.59 2.50 4.27
CA LEU A 5 -5.53 3.49 4.48
C LEU A 5 -5.52 4.32 3.20
N CYS A 6 -6.14 5.49 3.24
CA CYS A 6 -6.20 6.40 2.09
C CYS A 6 -5.03 7.37 2.17
N LEU A 7 -4.17 7.37 1.16
CA LEU A 7 -3.16 8.39 0.95
C LEU A 7 -3.64 9.33 -0.16
N LEU A 8 -3.82 10.60 0.16
CA LEU A 8 -3.98 11.65 -0.84
C LEU A 8 -2.58 12.08 -1.24
N SER A 9 -2.20 11.95 -2.51
CA SER A 9 -0.84 12.22 -2.98
C SER A 9 -0.85 13.22 -4.11
N ALA A 10 -0.09 14.32 -4.00
CA ALA A 10 0.08 15.23 -5.13
C ALA A 10 1.08 14.61 -6.12
N LEU A 11 0.70 14.46 -7.40
CA LEU A 11 1.72 14.32 -8.45
C LEU A 11 2.35 15.70 -8.64
N VAL A 12 3.59 15.85 -8.22
CA VAL A 12 4.39 17.02 -8.60
C VAL A 12 5.15 16.62 -9.87
N PRO A 13 4.77 17.11 -11.07
CA PRO A 13 5.62 16.94 -12.23
C PRO A 13 6.93 17.69 -11.97
N ARG A 14 8.03 16.94 -11.93
CA ARG A 14 9.36 17.54 -11.94
C ARG A 14 9.68 17.93 -13.39
N GLY A 15 9.45 19.19 -13.75
CA GLY A 15 10.19 19.83 -14.86
C GLY A 15 11.66 19.98 -14.44
N ASP A 16 12.68 19.79 -15.27
CA ASP A 16 12.75 19.89 -16.72
C ASP A 16 13.59 18.76 -17.32
N ALA A 17 13.08 18.13 -18.39
CA ALA A 17 13.86 17.76 -19.56
C ALA A 17 12.92 17.77 -20.77
N GLN A 18 13.29 18.59 -21.75
CA GLN A 18 12.47 19.00 -22.88
C GLN A 18 12.36 17.91 -23.97
N ALA A 19 11.20 17.91 -24.64
CA ALA A 19 10.81 17.19 -25.86
C ALA A 19 10.44 15.70 -25.70
N ALA A 20 9.33 15.17 -26.23
CA ALA A 20 8.43 15.64 -27.27
C ALA A 20 6.97 15.28 -26.92
N GLY A 21 6.04 16.09 -27.44
CA GLY A 21 4.63 16.02 -27.08
C GLY A 21 3.92 14.74 -27.53
N ALA A 22 3.09 14.21 -26.63
CA ALA A 22 1.93 13.43 -26.99
C ALA A 22 0.74 13.95 -26.17
N ARG A 23 -0.18 14.66 -26.84
CA ARG A 23 -1.52 14.89 -26.32
C ARG A 23 -2.25 13.55 -26.35
N PHE A 24 -2.81 13.14 -25.22
CA PHE A 24 -3.64 11.94 -25.16
C PHE A 24 -5.12 12.33 -25.09
N THR A 25 -5.84 12.05 -26.17
CA THR A 25 -7.30 12.00 -26.20
C THR A 25 -7.77 10.56 -26.03
N PRO A 26 -8.88 10.30 -25.30
CA PRO A 26 -9.38 8.96 -25.09
C PRO A 26 -10.47 8.61 -26.12
N THR A 27 -10.24 7.63 -26.98
CA THR A 27 -11.32 6.79 -27.58
C THR A 27 -10.76 5.59 -28.33
N GLY A 28 -11.11 4.40 -27.82
CA GLY A 28 -11.73 3.27 -28.53
C GLY A 28 -11.30 2.83 -29.94
N GLN A 29 -10.89 1.56 -30.00
CA GLN A 29 -11.27 0.48 -30.94
C GLN A 29 -10.21 -0.14 -31.88
N SER A 30 -10.00 -1.44 -31.60
CA SER A 30 -10.00 -2.62 -32.49
C SER A 30 -8.83 -2.94 -33.43
N LEU A 31 -8.06 -3.94 -32.98
CA LEU A 31 -7.61 -5.17 -33.67
C LEU A 31 -7.64 -5.21 -35.21
N HIS A 32 -6.45 -5.40 -35.80
CA HIS A 32 -6.27 -6.36 -36.90
C HIS A 32 -4.84 -6.93 -36.85
N ILE A 33 -4.73 -8.23 -36.59
CA ILE A 33 -3.49 -9.02 -36.70
C ILE A 33 -3.34 -9.42 -38.17
N ASN A 34 -2.13 -9.32 -38.71
CA ASN A 34 -1.76 -10.10 -39.89
C ASN A 34 -0.41 -10.77 -39.65
N ASP A 35 -0.34 -12.00 -40.13
CA ASP A 35 0.54 -13.10 -39.75
C ASP A 35 1.51 -13.40 -40.91
N GLY A 36 2.63 -14.07 -40.59
CA GLY A 36 3.58 -14.67 -41.54
C GLY A 36 4.78 -13.79 -41.94
N ASP A 37 6.00 -14.29 -42.14
CA ASP A 37 6.43 -15.70 -42.20
C ASP A 37 7.97 -15.79 -42.15
N PHE A 38 8.46 -17.00 -41.89
CA PHE A 38 9.85 -17.42 -41.63
C PHE A 38 10.86 -17.23 -42.79
N ALA A 39 12.14 -17.04 -42.45
CA ALA A 39 13.25 -17.63 -43.22
C ALA A 39 14.54 -17.82 -42.39
N THR A 40 14.97 -19.08 -42.39
CA THR A 40 16.13 -19.74 -41.75
C THR A 40 17.42 -19.56 -42.55
N ARG A 41 18.61 -19.43 -41.91
CA ARG A 41 19.81 -20.29 -42.15
C ARG A 41 21.12 -19.87 -41.46
N ASP A 42 21.64 -20.83 -40.69
CA ASP A 42 22.95 -21.50 -40.76
C ASP A 42 24.32 -20.79 -40.56
N HIS A 43 24.95 -21.21 -39.46
CA HIS A 43 26.27 -21.87 -39.35
C HIS A 43 27.57 -21.04 -39.50
N ALA A 44 28.33 -20.96 -38.40
CA ALA A 44 29.60 -21.69 -38.18
C ALA A 44 30.67 -20.89 -37.40
N GLY A 45 31.07 -21.44 -36.25
CA GLY A 45 32.47 -21.60 -35.83
C GLY A 45 33.34 -20.38 -35.49
N ARG A 46 33.54 -20.13 -34.19
CA ARG A 46 34.88 -19.99 -33.56
C ARG A 46 34.78 -19.81 -32.05
N GLU A 47 35.32 -20.75 -31.28
CA GLU A 47 35.76 -20.49 -29.90
C GLU A 47 37.04 -19.65 -29.90
N PRO A 48 37.21 -18.80 -28.87
CA PRO A 48 38.45 -18.88 -28.10
C PRO A 48 38.22 -18.91 -26.59
N LEU A 49 39.04 -19.75 -25.95
CA LEU A 49 39.26 -19.91 -24.51
C LEU A 49 39.16 -18.61 -23.71
N GLN A 50 38.26 -18.59 -22.71
CA GLN A 50 38.23 -17.58 -21.65
C GLN A 50 37.99 -18.20 -20.26
N PRO A 51 38.54 -17.54 -19.21
CA PRO A 51 38.76 -18.15 -17.90
C PRO A 51 37.44 -18.48 -17.20
N ARG A 52 37.48 -19.58 -16.44
CA ARG A 52 36.40 -20.20 -15.68
C ARG A 52 35.82 -19.24 -14.63
N GLN A 53 35.08 -18.23 -15.07
CA GLN A 53 34.12 -17.52 -14.25
C GLN A 53 33.04 -18.55 -13.92
N ARG A 54 33.05 -19.04 -12.68
CA ARG A 54 31.85 -19.60 -12.06
C ARG A 54 30.81 -18.48 -12.07
N ALA A 55 30.08 -18.37 -13.17
CA ALA A 55 28.72 -17.88 -13.12
C ALA A 55 28.04 -18.78 -12.09
N LEU A 56 27.86 -18.26 -10.88
CA LEU A 56 26.86 -18.76 -9.97
C LEU A 56 25.56 -18.58 -10.73
N HIS A 57 25.17 -19.63 -11.47
CA HIS A 57 23.82 -19.77 -11.95
C HIS A 57 22.95 -19.61 -10.71
N ALA A 58 22.32 -18.45 -10.56
CA ALA A 58 21.29 -18.25 -9.55
C ALA A 58 20.26 -19.33 -9.85
N SER A 59 20.21 -20.34 -8.98
CA SER A 59 19.22 -21.40 -9.10
C SER A 59 17.83 -20.74 -9.06
N PRO A 60 16.82 -21.33 -9.72
CA PRO A 60 15.46 -20.81 -9.71
C PRO A 60 14.82 -20.65 -8.31
N ASP A 61 15.51 -21.11 -7.25
CA ASP A 61 15.10 -21.13 -5.84
C ASP A 61 16.03 -20.33 -4.91
N SER A 62 16.62 -19.24 -5.39
CA SER A 62 17.37 -18.34 -4.52
C SER A 62 16.42 -17.68 -3.51
N ALA A 63 16.51 -18.07 -2.24
CA ALA A 63 15.75 -17.48 -1.14
C ALA A 63 16.68 -17.00 -0.03
N PHE A 64 16.28 -15.99 0.73
CA PHE A 64 17.03 -15.50 1.88
C PHE A 64 16.16 -15.46 3.13
N ASP A 65 16.81 -15.49 4.28
CA ASP A 65 16.15 -15.40 5.57
C ASP A 65 15.87 -13.94 5.92
N LEU A 66 14.59 -13.63 6.13
CA LEU A 66 14.08 -12.33 6.54
C LEU A 66 13.48 -12.43 7.94
N LYS A 67 14.11 -11.75 8.91
CA LYS A 67 13.53 -11.51 10.23
C LYS A 67 12.74 -10.20 10.22
N VAL A 68 11.48 -10.27 10.64
CA VAL A 68 10.61 -9.09 10.80
C VAL A 68 10.23 -8.95 12.27
N GLN A 69 10.57 -7.81 12.87
CA GLN A 69 10.15 -7.43 14.21
C GLN A 69 8.99 -6.43 14.10
N VAL A 70 7.86 -6.69 14.75
CA VAL A 70 6.70 -5.80 14.73
C VAL A 70 6.44 -5.23 16.13
N ASN A 71 6.45 -3.90 16.24
CA ASN A 71 6.31 -3.18 17.50
C ASN A 71 5.18 -2.15 17.44
N SER A 72 4.66 -1.78 18.59
CA SER A 72 3.78 -0.61 18.75
C SER A 72 4.58 0.67 18.53
N ALA A 73 4.09 1.57 17.67
CA ALA A 73 4.78 2.84 17.40
C ALA A 73 4.89 3.73 18.65
N LEU A 74 3.88 3.69 19.53
CA LEU A 74 3.83 4.54 20.73
C LEU A 74 4.60 3.91 21.91
N SER A 75 4.25 2.70 22.30
CA SER A 75 4.83 2.05 23.48
C SER A 75 6.16 1.34 23.20
N ARG A 76 6.54 1.19 21.93
CA ARG A 76 7.70 0.40 21.45
C ARG A 76 7.67 -1.07 21.85
N GLN A 77 6.60 -1.54 22.48
CA GLN A 77 6.44 -2.93 22.90
C GLN A 77 6.23 -3.85 21.69
N PRO A 78 6.75 -5.08 21.73
CA PRO A 78 6.51 -6.06 20.68
C PRO A 78 5.04 -6.42 20.54
N LEU A 79 4.60 -6.65 19.31
CA LEU A 79 3.23 -7.03 18.98
C LEU A 79 3.19 -8.47 18.53
N SER A 80 2.71 -9.36 19.40
CA SER A 80 2.40 -10.75 19.06
C SER A 80 1.16 -10.85 18.18
N GLN A 81 1.02 -11.92 17.40
CA GLN A 81 -0.15 -12.14 16.53
C GLN A 81 -0.41 -10.97 15.56
N ALA A 82 0.64 -10.27 15.14
CA ALA A 82 0.59 -9.35 14.02
C ALA A 82 0.81 -10.15 12.74
N THR A 83 0.01 -9.88 11.70
CA THR A 83 0.22 -10.46 10.38
C THR A 83 1.39 -9.77 9.70
N VAL A 84 2.29 -10.56 9.15
CA VAL A 84 3.38 -10.13 8.25
C VAL A 84 3.18 -10.84 6.93
N GLU A 85 3.03 -10.07 5.86
CA GLU A 85 2.92 -10.55 4.49
C GLU A 85 4.08 -10.01 3.67
N VAL A 86 4.66 -10.84 2.80
CA VAL A 86 5.74 -10.44 1.89
C VAL A 86 5.24 -10.59 0.47
N TYR A 87 5.44 -9.53 -0.30
CA TYR A 87 5.09 -9.45 -1.71
C TYR A 87 6.37 -9.31 -2.53
N VAL A 88 6.55 -10.20 -3.50
CA VAL A 88 7.64 -10.16 -4.48
C VAL A 88 7.01 -9.96 -5.83
N ASN A 89 7.42 -8.88 -6.53
CA ASN A 89 6.83 -8.48 -7.79
C ASN A 89 5.29 -8.44 -7.74
N TYR A 90 4.77 -7.76 -6.72
CA TYR A 90 3.33 -7.53 -6.50
C TYR A 90 2.51 -8.81 -6.27
N THR A 91 3.16 -9.93 -5.99
CA THR A 91 2.53 -11.21 -5.69
C THR A 91 2.87 -11.62 -4.27
N ARG A 92 1.86 -11.98 -3.47
CA ARG A 92 2.09 -12.44 -2.09
C ARG A 92 2.80 -13.79 -2.08
N THR A 93 4.03 -13.84 -1.59
CA THR A 93 4.84 -15.06 -1.52
C THR A 93 4.82 -15.69 -0.13
N ASN A 94 4.69 -14.88 0.92
CA ASN A 94 4.71 -15.34 2.30
C ASN A 94 3.62 -14.64 3.12
N ALA A 95 3.10 -15.34 4.12
CA ALA A 95 2.24 -14.77 5.16
C ALA A 95 2.47 -15.55 6.46
N ALA A 96 2.67 -14.85 7.56
CA ALA A 96 2.84 -15.46 8.88
C ALA A 96 2.35 -14.52 9.99
N LEU A 97 2.22 -15.07 11.20
CA LEU A 97 1.93 -14.31 12.41
C LEU A 97 3.19 -14.19 13.26
N THR A 98 3.36 -13.04 13.92
CA THR A 98 4.45 -12.84 14.88
C THR A 98 4.25 -13.66 16.16
N GLY A 99 5.37 -14.12 16.71
CA GLY A 99 5.44 -14.81 18.00
C GLY A 99 5.19 -13.90 19.20
N ALA A 100 5.34 -14.45 20.41
CA ALA A 100 5.13 -13.69 21.66
C ALA A 100 6.11 -12.50 21.81
N ASP A 101 7.30 -12.61 21.21
CA ASP A 101 8.34 -11.59 21.17
C ASP A 101 8.13 -10.55 20.04
N GLY A 102 7.02 -10.63 19.29
CA GLY A 102 6.72 -9.77 18.15
C GLY A 102 7.58 -10.02 16.91
N GLY A 103 8.38 -11.08 16.90
CA GLY A 103 9.24 -11.47 15.79
C GLY A 103 8.63 -12.55 14.91
N VAL A 104 9.08 -12.61 13.66
CA VAL A 104 8.87 -13.76 12.76
C VAL A 104 10.07 -13.90 11.80
N LEU A 105 10.42 -15.13 11.44
CA LEU A 105 11.45 -15.45 10.46
C LEU A 105 10.78 -16.07 9.22
N LEU A 106 11.10 -15.54 8.04
CA LEU A 106 10.51 -15.94 6.76
C LEU A 106 11.61 -16.26 5.75
N SER A 107 11.42 -17.31 4.95
CA SER A 107 12.27 -17.57 3.78
C SER A 107 11.64 -16.92 2.55
N VAL A 108 12.27 -15.87 2.03
CA VAL A 108 11.72 -15.01 0.98
C VAL A 108 12.41 -15.31 -0.35
N PRO A 109 11.67 -15.64 -1.43
CA PRO A 109 12.27 -15.82 -2.74
C PRO A 109 12.87 -14.51 -3.25
N PHE A 110 14.05 -14.60 -3.85
CA PHE A 110 14.82 -13.47 -4.34
C PHE A 110 15.14 -13.60 -5.81
N ARG A 111 14.84 -12.54 -6.56
CA ARG A 111 15.29 -12.35 -7.92
C ARG A 111 15.72 -10.91 -8.09
N THR A 112 16.92 -10.72 -8.64
CA THR A 112 17.47 -9.39 -8.87
C THR A 112 16.52 -8.56 -9.73
N GLY A 113 16.24 -7.32 -9.31
CA GLY A 113 15.36 -6.39 -10.02
C GLY A 113 13.87 -6.57 -9.73
N MET A 114 13.46 -7.57 -8.96
CA MET A 114 12.06 -7.68 -8.50
C MET A 114 11.82 -6.83 -7.25
N PRO A 115 10.76 -6.01 -7.20
CA PRO A 115 10.44 -5.24 -6.01
C PRO A 115 9.94 -6.17 -4.90
N ILE A 116 10.41 -5.93 -3.68
CA ILE A 116 9.98 -6.64 -2.48
C ILE A 116 9.28 -5.63 -1.57
N THR A 117 8.10 -5.98 -1.06
CA THR A 117 7.38 -5.16 -0.09
C THR A 117 6.90 -6.02 1.07
N ILE A 118 7.18 -5.55 2.28
CA ILE A 118 6.74 -6.18 3.52
C ILE A 118 5.55 -5.39 4.03
N VAL A 119 4.44 -6.07 4.33
CA VAL A 119 3.24 -5.47 4.90
C VAL A 119 3.02 -6.06 6.28
N ALA A 120 2.93 -5.21 7.30
CA ALA A 120 2.59 -5.61 8.66
C ALA A 120 1.24 -5.02 9.05
N GLY A 121 0.40 -5.82 9.70
CA GLY A 121 -0.92 -5.40 10.15
C GLY A 121 -1.39 -6.17 11.37
N LYS A 122 -2.22 -5.52 12.18
CA LYS A 122 -2.85 -6.11 13.36
C LYS A 122 -4.15 -5.39 13.65
N ASP A 123 -5.17 -6.11 14.11
CA ASP A 123 -6.43 -5.51 14.53
C ASP A 123 -6.19 -4.45 15.61
N GLY A 124 -6.86 -3.31 15.49
CA GLY A 124 -6.62 -2.16 16.36
C GLY A 124 -5.42 -1.30 15.95
N PHE A 125 -4.75 -1.61 14.83
CA PHE A 125 -3.63 -0.83 14.32
C PHE A 125 -3.79 -0.47 12.83
N VAL A 126 -3.14 0.61 12.42
CA VAL A 126 -2.93 0.98 11.01
C VAL A 126 -1.90 0.03 10.42
N CYS A 127 -2.16 -0.48 9.21
CA CYS A 127 -1.19 -1.30 8.48
C CYS A 127 -0.01 -0.45 8.02
N THR A 128 1.20 -1.01 8.10
CA THR A 128 2.43 -0.34 7.68
C THR A 128 3.07 -1.15 6.55
N LEU A 129 3.65 -0.46 5.59
CA LEU A 129 4.38 -1.04 4.47
C LEU A 129 5.85 -0.65 4.56
N LEU A 130 6.71 -1.56 4.14
CA LEU A 130 8.14 -1.32 4.01
C LEU A 130 8.61 -1.89 2.66
N PRO A 131 8.81 -1.03 1.65
CA PRO A 131 9.54 -1.40 0.44
C PRO A 131 10.98 -1.78 0.79
N CYS A 132 11.50 -2.82 0.15
CA CYS A 132 12.87 -3.26 0.31
C CYS A 132 13.60 -3.13 -1.03
N GLU A 133 14.61 -2.26 -1.06
CA GLU A 133 15.47 -2.08 -2.22
C GLU A 133 16.78 -2.85 -2.04
N THR A 134 17.04 -3.81 -2.92
CA THR A 134 18.35 -4.44 -3.01
C THR A 134 18.62 -4.95 -4.42
N ASN A 135 19.84 -4.73 -4.90
CA ASN A 135 20.32 -5.22 -6.20
C ASN A 135 21.15 -6.50 -6.08
N ARG A 136 21.33 -7.01 -4.87
CA ARG A 136 22.12 -8.20 -4.57
C ARG A 136 21.35 -9.12 -3.62
N MET A 137 21.53 -10.42 -3.79
CA MET A 137 20.90 -11.42 -2.93
C MET A 137 21.43 -11.27 -1.49
N PRO A 138 20.57 -10.95 -0.52
CA PRO A 138 20.98 -10.97 0.88
C PRO A 138 21.23 -12.40 1.34
N ILE A 139 22.15 -12.59 2.28
CA ILE A 139 22.29 -13.87 3.01
C ILE A 139 21.24 -13.91 4.13
N PHE A 140 21.03 -12.77 4.79
CA PHE A 140 20.07 -12.55 5.85
C PHE A 140 19.63 -11.09 5.82
N SER A 141 18.41 -10.80 6.24
CA SER A 141 17.93 -9.44 6.46
C SER A 141 17.08 -9.36 7.71
N SER A 142 17.17 -8.24 8.42
CA SER A 142 16.35 -7.98 9.60
C SER A 142 15.77 -6.59 9.51
N VAL A 143 14.45 -6.49 9.66
CA VAL A 143 13.72 -5.21 9.62
C VAL A 143 12.83 -5.07 10.84
N THR A 144 12.55 -3.82 11.21
CA THR A 144 11.64 -3.48 12.30
C THR A 144 10.52 -2.62 11.76
N MET A 145 9.28 -3.04 11.96
CA MET A 145 8.07 -2.31 11.55
C MET A 145 7.33 -1.82 12.79
N SER A 146 6.96 -0.54 12.78
CA SER A 146 6.16 0.06 13.86
C SER A 146 4.71 0.27 13.39
N LEU A 147 3.75 -0.26 14.15
CA LEU A 147 2.32 -0.10 13.86
C LEU A 147 1.71 1.00 14.73
N LEU A 148 0.99 1.93 14.10
CA LEU A 148 0.28 3.00 14.79
C LEU A 148 -1.09 2.48 15.28
N GLY A 149 -1.39 2.64 16.56
CA GLY A 149 -2.69 2.25 17.11
C GLY A 149 -3.83 3.07 16.52
N LEU A 150 -4.99 2.45 16.34
CA LEU A 150 -6.20 3.12 15.86
C LEU A 150 -6.84 3.94 16.97
N ASN A 151 -7.20 5.17 16.63
CA ASN A 151 -8.04 6.01 17.46
C ASN A 151 -9.51 5.66 17.22
N GLN A 152 -10.22 5.33 18.29
CA GLN A 152 -11.66 5.16 18.23
C GLN A 152 -12.32 6.50 17.85
N GLY A 153 -13.17 6.45 16.83
CA GLY A 153 -13.97 7.58 16.39
C GLY A 153 -15.37 7.55 17.02
N ASN A 154 -16.05 8.68 16.92
CA ASN A 154 -17.48 8.76 17.20
C ASN A 154 -18.27 8.35 15.96
N ILE A 155 -19.40 7.68 16.13
CA ILE A 155 -20.28 7.28 15.03
C ILE A 155 -21.72 7.70 15.31
N TRP A 156 -22.35 8.30 14.30
CA TRP A 156 -23.78 8.56 14.26
C TRP A 156 -24.39 7.79 13.09
N LEU A 157 -25.42 7.01 13.40
CA LEU A 157 -26.23 6.30 12.41
C LEU A 157 -27.56 7.04 12.30
N PHE A 158 -27.72 7.81 11.24
CA PHE A 158 -28.99 8.43 10.88
C PHE A 158 -29.83 7.42 10.08
N ASP A 159 -31.06 7.83 9.73
CA ASP A 159 -31.93 6.97 8.93
C ASP A 159 -31.39 6.74 7.53
N ASP A 160 -30.77 7.76 6.93
CA ASP A 160 -30.27 7.78 5.56
C ASP A 160 -28.74 7.72 5.44
N SER A 161 -28.01 8.09 6.50
CA SER A 161 -26.58 8.37 6.45
C SER A 161 -25.81 7.89 7.68
N VAL A 162 -24.51 7.73 7.50
CA VAL A 162 -23.56 7.46 8.58
C VAL A 162 -22.56 8.61 8.62
N LEU A 163 -22.29 9.11 9.81
CA LEU A 163 -21.25 10.09 10.09
C LEU A 163 -20.25 9.50 11.08
N ILE A 164 -18.97 9.59 10.76
CA ILE A 164 -17.87 9.21 11.65
C ILE A 164 -17.00 10.44 11.86
N THR A 165 -16.64 10.74 13.10
CA THR A 165 -15.73 11.83 13.44
C THR A 165 -14.61 11.38 14.38
N GLY A 166 -13.57 12.20 14.50
CA GLY A 166 -12.51 12.00 15.49
C GLY A 166 -13.04 12.08 16.92
N LYS A 167 -12.23 11.63 17.88
CA LYS A 167 -12.61 11.53 19.30
C LYS A 167 -12.87 12.90 19.97
N THR A 168 -12.26 13.97 19.49
CA THR A 168 -12.33 15.32 20.07
C THR A 168 -13.32 16.21 19.31
N SER A 169 -14.18 16.91 20.05
CA SER A 169 -15.34 17.68 19.57
C SER A 169 -15.08 19.18 19.38
N ASP A 170 -13.86 19.60 19.02
CA ASP A 170 -13.60 21.03 18.76
C ASP A 170 -14.01 21.41 17.34
N ALA A 171 -15.13 22.11 17.21
CA ALA A 171 -16.03 22.14 16.05
C ALA A 171 -15.49 22.62 14.67
N ALA A 172 -14.21 22.95 14.47
CA ALA A 172 -13.77 23.65 13.27
C ALA A 172 -12.86 22.87 12.29
N SER A 173 -12.25 21.74 12.65
CA SER A 173 -11.14 21.19 11.82
C SER A 173 -10.79 19.70 12.01
N TRP A 174 -11.76 18.84 12.33
CA TRP A 174 -11.51 17.41 12.53
C TRP A 174 -11.83 16.55 11.30
N PRO A 175 -11.17 15.39 11.16
CA PRO A 175 -11.50 14.47 10.10
C PRO A 175 -12.94 13.99 10.26
N THR A 176 -13.72 14.05 9.20
CA THR A 176 -15.09 13.52 9.14
C THR A 176 -15.21 12.58 7.95
N VAL A 177 -16.00 11.53 8.13
CA VAL A 177 -16.31 10.57 7.09
C VAL A 177 -17.82 10.43 7.02
N GLN A 178 -18.40 10.57 5.83
CA GLN A 178 -19.83 10.51 5.62
C GLN A 178 -20.18 9.68 4.39
N PHE A 179 -21.21 8.85 4.51
CA PHE A 179 -21.73 8.04 3.41
C PHE A 179 -23.18 7.61 3.67
N PRO A 180 -23.96 7.25 2.63
CA PRO A 180 -25.32 6.74 2.81
C PRO A 180 -25.33 5.43 3.61
N LYS A 181 -26.26 5.28 4.55
CA LYS A 181 -26.41 4.07 5.37
C LYS A 181 -26.73 2.83 4.54
N SER A 182 -27.39 3.00 3.41
CA SER A 182 -27.66 1.93 2.42
C SER A 182 -26.39 1.26 1.89
N LEU A 183 -25.23 1.90 2.00
CA LEU A 183 -23.94 1.32 1.60
C LEU A 183 -23.40 0.32 2.64
N LEU A 184 -24.00 0.24 3.82
CA LEU A 184 -23.74 -0.79 4.82
C LEU A 184 -24.73 -1.94 4.65
N ASN A 185 -24.20 -3.16 4.58
CA ASN A 185 -25.02 -4.35 4.65
C ASN A 185 -25.34 -4.70 6.11
N LEU A 186 -26.15 -3.87 6.78
CA LEU A 186 -26.65 -4.11 8.13
C LEU A 186 -27.98 -4.86 8.03
N THR A 187 -27.92 -6.18 8.16
CA THR A 187 -29.08 -7.08 8.00
C THR A 187 -30.13 -6.97 9.10
N ASP A 188 -29.86 -6.28 10.22
CA ASP A 188 -30.84 -6.12 11.30
C ASP A 188 -30.62 -4.86 12.17
N ARG A 189 -31.73 -4.28 12.67
CA ARG A 189 -31.73 -3.09 13.56
C ARG A 189 -31.04 -3.37 14.90
N SER A 190 -31.05 -4.61 15.38
CA SER A 190 -30.36 -5.07 16.60
C SER A 190 -28.83 -5.06 16.47
N ASN A 191 -28.30 -5.13 15.24
CA ASN A 191 -26.85 -5.09 14.99
C ASN A 191 -26.27 -3.67 15.04
N ALA A 192 -27.11 -2.62 14.94
CA ALA A 192 -26.68 -1.22 14.90
C ALA A 192 -26.04 -0.74 16.22
N THR A 193 -26.44 -1.28 17.38
CA THR A 193 -25.91 -0.89 18.69
C THR A 193 -24.50 -1.43 18.96
N SER A 194 -24.06 -2.43 18.19
CA SER A 194 -22.73 -3.03 18.31
C SER A 194 -21.67 -2.37 17.42
N VAL A 195 -22.07 -1.36 16.65
CA VAL A 195 -21.21 -0.77 15.62
C VAL A 195 -20.16 0.12 16.27
N LYS A 196 -18.90 -0.09 15.89
CA LYS A 196 -17.75 0.70 16.33
C LYS A 196 -17.01 1.25 15.12
N ALA A 197 -16.61 2.50 15.20
CA ALA A 197 -15.79 3.15 14.20
C ALA A 197 -14.43 3.56 14.78
N PHE A 198 -13.40 3.48 13.95
CA PHE A 198 -12.07 3.97 14.21
C PHE A 198 -11.71 4.96 13.11
N LEU A 199 -11.16 6.10 13.50
CA LEU A 199 -10.74 7.16 12.58
C LEU A 199 -9.39 7.68 13.03
N THR A 200 -8.36 7.38 12.25
CA THR A 200 -6.98 7.75 12.55
C THR A 200 -6.40 8.55 11.38
N VAL A 201 -5.79 9.69 11.67
CA VAL A 201 -5.04 10.49 10.69
C VAL A 201 -3.56 10.37 11.07
N PRO A 202 -2.79 9.47 10.42
CA PRO A 202 -1.38 9.34 10.68
C PRO A 202 -0.64 10.65 10.39
N LYS A 203 0.33 11.00 11.23
CA LYS A 203 1.23 12.12 10.93
C LYS A 203 2.12 11.73 9.76
N LEU A 204 2.11 12.55 8.73
CA LEU A 204 3.02 12.42 7.59
C LEU A 204 4.38 13.02 7.96
N PRO A 205 5.50 12.42 7.50
CA PRO A 205 6.82 13.00 7.70
C PRO A 205 6.88 14.43 7.13
N SER A 206 7.62 15.29 7.84
CA SER A 206 7.81 16.68 7.42
C SER A 206 8.63 16.73 6.12
N LYS A 207 8.55 17.83 5.37
CA LYS A 207 9.35 18.01 4.14
C LYS A 207 10.86 18.10 4.43
N GLU A 208 11.24 18.38 5.68
CA GLU A 208 12.63 18.47 6.13
C GLU A 208 13.21 17.08 6.45
N ASP A 209 12.35 16.13 6.85
CA ASP A 209 12.67 14.69 7.04
C ASP A 209 12.55 13.88 5.71
N SER A 210 13.03 14.46 4.60
CA SER A 210 12.78 13.99 3.22
C SER A 210 13.56 12.76 2.76
N SER A 211 13.36 11.61 3.42
CA SER A 211 13.92 10.33 2.93
C SER A 211 12.94 9.19 2.76
N LEU A 212 11.65 9.38 3.05
CA LEU A 212 10.64 8.32 2.92
C LEU A 212 9.49 8.79 2.04
N HIS A 213 9.73 8.75 0.74
CA HIS A 213 8.66 8.72 -0.23
C HIS A 213 7.91 7.38 -0.09
N THR A 214 6.58 7.42 -0.09
CA THR A 214 5.79 6.18 -0.08
C THR A 214 5.74 5.64 -1.50
N MET A 215 5.95 4.35 -1.69
CA MET A 215 5.76 3.73 -3.00
C MET A 215 4.31 3.28 -3.16
N GLY A 216 3.66 3.72 -4.24
CA GLY A 216 2.37 3.23 -4.70
C GLY A 216 2.52 2.23 -5.83
N ILE A 217 1.47 1.47 -6.12
CA ILE A 217 1.42 0.52 -7.23
C ILE A 217 0.37 0.96 -8.23
N MET A 218 0.76 1.15 -9.48
CA MET A 218 -0.15 1.49 -10.59
C MET A 218 -0.22 0.33 -11.59
N SER A 219 -1.41 0.07 -12.12
CA SER A 219 -1.58 -0.85 -13.26
C SER A 219 -1.21 -0.16 -14.57
N SER A 220 -0.52 -0.89 -15.44
CA SER A 220 -0.13 -0.49 -16.80
C SER A 220 -0.41 -1.64 -17.78
N GLU A 221 -0.29 -1.39 -19.08
CA GLU A 221 -0.51 -2.42 -20.12
C GLU A 221 0.44 -3.63 -19.99
N SER A 222 1.65 -3.42 -19.45
CA SER A 222 2.65 -4.46 -19.23
C SER A 222 2.60 -5.10 -17.83
N GLY A 223 1.62 -4.73 -16.99
CA GLY A 223 1.48 -5.22 -15.62
C GLY A 223 1.54 -4.11 -14.57
N TYR A 224 1.99 -4.44 -13.36
CA TYR A 224 2.09 -3.47 -12.26
C TYR A 224 3.44 -2.75 -12.25
N VAL A 225 3.43 -1.46 -11.91
CA VAL A 225 4.62 -0.63 -11.75
C VAL A 225 4.59 0.11 -10.42
N SER A 226 5.77 0.30 -9.84
CA SER A 226 5.94 1.07 -8.62
C SER A 226 6.06 2.55 -8.97
N VAL A 227 5.34 3.41 -8.26
CA VAL A 227 5.38 4.86 -8.44
C VAL A 227 5.65 5.55 -7.12
N GLU A 228 6.47 6.57 -7.16
CA GLU A 228 6.77 7.37 -5.97
C GLU A 228 5.59 8.29 -5.66
N LEU A 229 5.15 8.29 -4.40
CA LEU A 229 4.05 9.12 -3.91
C LEU A 229 4.57 10.18 -2.93
N SER A 230 4.07 11.40 -3.10
CA SER A 230 4.20 12.49 -2.14
C SER A 230 2.86 12.72 -1.43
N PRO A 231 2.57 11.97 -0.36
CA PRO A 231 1.31 12.10 0.35
C PRO A 231 1.19 13.48 1.01
N VAL A 232 0.08 14.16 0.73
CA VAL A 232 -0.33 15.42 1.34
C VAL A 232 -1.22 15.21 2.56
N ALA A 233 -1.95 14.09 2.60
CA ALA A 233 -2.75 13.69 3.75
C ALA A 233 -2.94 12.16 3.80
N ALA A 234 -3.16 11.62 5.00
CA ALA A 234 -3.36 10.19 5.23
C ALA A 234 -4.52 9.95 6.19
N VAL A 235 -5.35 8.93 5.95
CA VAL A 235 -6.46 8.58 6.85
C VAL A 235 -6.72 7.08 6.86
N SER A 236 -7.04 6.53 8.03
CA SER A 236 -7.48 5.15 8.23
C SER A 236 -8.85 5.13 8.91
N VAL A 237 -9.84 4.46 8.29
CA VAL A 237 -11.27 4.54 8.70
C VAL A 237 -11.90 3.16 8.90
N GLN A 238 -11.72 2.51 10.06
CA GLN A 238 -12.23 1.15 10.25
C GLN A 238 -13.63 1.12 10.86
N LEU A 239 -14.47 0.20 10.38
CA LEU A 239 -15.84 0.03 10.86
C LEU A 239 -16.09 -1.44 11.19
N PHE A 240 -16.66 -1.71 12.37
CA PHE A 240 -16.91 -3.05 12.86
C PHE A 240 -18.31 -3.17 13.47
N SER A 241 -18.87 -4.37 13.44
CA SER A 241 -20.01 -4.79 14.25
C SER A 241 -19.57 -6.01 15.06
N GLY A 242 -19.45 -5.83 16.38
CA GLY A 242 -18.78 -6.82 17.24
C GLY A 242 -17.32 -7.03 16.81
N ALA A 243 -16.97 -8.27 16.44
CA ALA A 243 -15.65 -8.64 15.91
C ALA A 243 -15.60 -8.65 14.36
N THR A 244 -16.70 -8.36 13.68
CA THR A 244 -16.79 -8.45 12.22
C THR A 244 -16.56 -7.10 11.57
N GLU A 245 -15.61 -7.01 10.64
CA GLU A 245 -15.40 -5.79 9.83
C GLU A 245 -16.60 -5.55 8.90
N LEU A 246 -17.13 -4.32 8.92
CA LEU A 246 -18.24 -3.90 8.07
C LEU A 246 -17.72 -3.33 6.75
N ARG A 247 -18.21 -3.87 5.65
CA ARG A 247 -17.84 -3.44 4.29
C ARG A 247 -18.77 -2.33 3.80
N VAL A 248 -18.20 -1.19 3.40
CA VAL A 248 -18.91 -0.12 2.70
C VAL A 248 -18.86 -0.36 1.19
N ARG A 249 -20.01 -0.32 0.51
CA ARG A 249 -20.13 -0.53 -0.95
C ARG A 249 -20.58 0.72 -1.68
N GLY A 250 -19.67 1.66 -1.94
CA GLY A 250 -19.96 2.83 -2.75
C GLY A 250 -19.09 4.03 -2.38
N PRO A 251 -19.46 5.24 -2.85
CA PRO A 251 -18.69 6.45 -2.59
C PRO A 251 -18.73 6.84 -1.11
N VAL A 252 -17.60 7.33 -0.61
CA VAL A 252 -17.44 7.82 0.75
C VAL A 252 -16.85 9.22 0.68
N GLN A 253 -17.47 10.16 1.39
CA GLN A 253 -16.96 11.52 1.52
C GLN A 253 -16.05 11.60 2.74
N ILE A 254 -14.81 12.05 2.55
CA ILE A 254 -13.85 12.27 3.62
C ILE A 254 -13.47 13.74 3.61
N ARG A 255 -13.57 14.40 4.76
CA ARG A 255 -13.03 15.74 4.98
C ARG A 255 -11.94 15.64 6.04
N LEU A 256 -10.77 16.20 5.79
CA LEU A 256 -9.69 16.26 6.77
C LEU A 256 -8.85 17.52 6.54
N SER A 257 -8.22 17.99 7.61
CA SER A 257 -7.30 19.12 7.55
C SER A 257 -5.99 18.70 6.91
N ILE A 258 -5.56 19.46 5.90
CA ILE A 258 -4.26 19.26 5.25
C ILE A 258 -3.26 20.16 5.99
N PRO A 259 -2.10 19.63 6.44
CA PRO A 259 -1.07 20.45 7.06
C PRO A 259 -0.58 21.57 6.13
N ASP A 260 -0.27 22.72 6.70
CA ASP A 260 0.33 23.84 5.98
C ASP A 260 1.66 23.44 5.31
N GLY A 261 2.03 24.14 4.23
CA GLY A 261 3.30 23.90 3.54
C GLY A 261 3.33 22.72 2.56
N ARG A 262 2.18 22.07 2.29
CA ARG A 262 2.03 21.03 1.26
C ARG A 262 1.87 21.57 -0.17
N GLY A 263 1.88 22.89 -0.37
CA GLY A 263 1.88 23.53 -1.69
C GLY A 263 0.58 23.38 -2.49
N LEU A 264 -0.50 22.93 -1.87
CA LEU A 264 -1.79 22.77 -2.52
C LEU A 264 -2.54 24.10 -2.57
N GLN A 265 -3.06 24.42 -3.75
CA GLN A 265 -4.00 25.53 -3.90
C GLN A 265 -5.43 25.08 -3.58
N PRO A 266 -6.33 25.98 -3.15
CA PRO A 266 -7.75 25.69 -3.07
C PRO A 266 -8.25 25.07 -4.38
N SER A 267 -9.17 24.10 -4.30
CA SER A 267 -9.74 23.34 -5.44
C SER A 267 -8.78 22.44 -6.23
N THR A 268 -7.53 22.24 -5.75
CA THR A 268 -6.61 21.26 -6.37
C THR A 268 -7.17 19.85 -6.26
N VAL A 269 -7.26 19.14 -7.40
CA VAL A 269 -7.63 17.71 -7.42
C VAL A 269 -6.39 16.87 -7.13
N VAL A 270 -6.50 16.01 -6.12
CA VAL A 270 -5.41 15.13 -5.68
C VAL A 270 -5.86 13.67 -5.81
N PRO A 271 -5.10 12.79 -6.46
CA PRO A 271 -5.45 11.37 -6.54
C PRO A 271 -5.42 10.72 -5.16
N ALA A 272 -6.37 9.80 -4.96
CA ALA A 272 -6.48 8.99 -3.76
C ALA A 272 -5.93 7.58 -4.02
N TRP A 273 -5.09 7.12 -3.11
CA TRP A 273 -4.46 5.80 -3.12
C TRP A 273 -4.95 5.01 -1.93
N PHE A 274 -5.06 3.70 -2.06
CA PHE A 274 -5.45 2.82 -0.97
C PHE A 274 -4.57 1.59 -0.91
N LEU A 275 -4.36 1.08 0.31
CA LEU A 275 -3.67 -0.18 0.52
C LEU A 275 -4.43 -1.35 -0.12
N ASN A 276 -3.81 -2.00 -1.09
CA ASN A 276 -4.29 -3.21 -1.73
C ASN A 276 -3.48 -4.43 -1.25
N ARG A 277 -4.09 -5.23 -0.37
CA ARG A 277 -3.51 -6.50 0.10
C ARG A 277 -3.47 -7.63 -0.95
N THR A 278 -3.90 -7.38 -2.18
CA THR A 278 -3.71 -8.34 -3.28
C THR A 278 -2.32 -8.16 -3.87
N THR A 279 -1.89 -6.90 -4.03
CA THR A 279 -0.65 -6.52 -4.70
C THR A 279 0.45 -6.05 -3.73
N GLY A 280 0.12 -5.83 -2.46
CA GLY A 280 1.07 -5.46 -1.42
C GLY A 280 1.48 -4.00 -1.38
N GLY A 281 0.63 -3.10 -1.90
CA GLY A 281 0.87 -1.65 -1.93
C GLY A 281 -0.42 -0.86 -1.91
#